data_AF-A0A1Q3U9P6-F1
#
_entry.id   AF-A0A1Q3U9P6-F1
#
_cell.length_a   1.000
_cell.length_b   1.000
_cell.length_c   1.000
_cell.angle_alpha   90.00
_cell.angle_beta   90.00
_cell.angle_gamma   90.00
#
_symmetry.space_group_name_H-M   'P 1'
#
loop_
_entity.id
_entity.type
_entity.pdbx_description
1 polymer ?
#
loop_
_entity_poly.entity_id
_entity_poly.type
_entity_poly.pdbx_seq_one_letter_code
_entity_poly.pdbx_strand_id
1 'polypeptide(L)'
;MTSTIDINILRTAIYTAGGNFSNMSEFVNSTIFGYNTVNAIDLLLLKEERDKLLAKSYTLHLYENDNQILERYSILAKFTYQFFEDLTALPYLYIVDTLPGPAKDKPWDSVSLDESDEKRLGIKKGIYFKRGSINLPYFDFIIVHELIHWIISEYSVKYFAYTSMVEEGICDYLSYYVLLKVDPSNFKIILNIMTFLRCLKKPGTLFNAYYRFSRHISAIVRSRGLEYLTKVMKQGREAVNSLGTFIITPTLIRDETVELLSLCFDHAESTVAIPTVDYFLYRHIIRQNLKEFRAKDIDIEHLTPEEVNQSLDRLDDLNLITMEHSIFFQGLDQIPTNLKFINT
;
A
#
# COMPACT_ATOMS: atom_id res chain seq x y z
N MET A 1 28.38 7.86 3.91
CA MET A 1 26.99 8.34 4.07
C MET A 1 26.27 7.33 4.92
N THR A 2 25.79 7.71 6.10
CA THR A 2 24.94 6.86 6.94
C THR A 2 23.56 6.82 6.33
N SER A 3 23.15 5.70 5.75
CA SER A 3 21.79 5.48 5.26
C SER A 3 20.85 5.38 6.46
N THR A 4 20.25 6.49 6.87
CA THR A 4 19.15 6.47 7.83
C THR A 4 17.96 5.83 7.14
N ILE A 5 17.64 4.59 7.53
CA ILE A 5 16.37 3.97 7.15
C ILE A 5 15.26 4.84 7.71
N ASP A 6 14.41 5.36 6.84
CA ASP A 6 13.26 6.16 7.25
C ASP A 6 12.33 5.26 8.06
N ILE A 7 12.22 5.59 9.34
CA ILE A 7 11.50 4.80 10.33
C ILE A 7 10.02 4.64 9.94
N ASN A 8 9.45 5.55 9.15
CA ASN A 8 8.06 5.47 8.68
C ASN A 8 7.87 4.40 7.59
N ILE A 9 8.90 4.13 6.78
CA ILE A 9 8.91 3.03 5.80
C ILE A 9 8.90 1.70 6.54
N LEU A 10 9.79 1.55 7.53
CA LEU A 10 9.88 0.34 8.34
C LEU A 10 8.57 0.08 9.10
N ARG A 11 7.98 1.13 9.69
CA ARG A 11 6.69 1.09 10.41
C ARG A 11 5.52 0.65 9.52
N THR A 12 5.45 1.15 8.29
CA THR A 12 4.39 0.77 7.34
C THR A 12 4.52 -0.69 6.94
N ALA A 13 5.75 -1.17 6.68
CA ALA A 13 6.02 -2.58 6.38
C ALA A 13 5.68 -3.51 7.57
N ILE A 14 6.05 -3.12 8.80
CA ILE A 14 5.77 -3.83 10.05
C ILE A 14 4.26 -4.05 10.27
N TYR A 15 3.41 -3.06 9.96
CA TYR A 15 1.96 -3.19 10.13
C TYR A 15 1.29 -3.97 8.97
N THR A 16 1.73 -3.76 7.73
CA THR A 16 1.12 -4.37 6.52
C THR A 16 1.46 -5.86 6.31
N ALA A 17 2.51 -6.35 6.99
CA ALA A 17 2.78 -7.78 7.20
C ALA A 17 1.58 -8.56 7.77
N GLY A 18 0.68 -7.87 8.48
CA GLY A 18 -0.67 -8.34 8.81
C GLY A 18 -0.79 -8.98 10.18
N GLY A 19 -1.74 -8.44 10.96
CA GLY A 19 -2.59 -9.13 11.93
C GLY A 19 -2.04 -10.37 12.62
N ASN A 20 -1.78 -10.22 13.92
CA ASN A 20 -1.22 -11.18 14.88
C ASN A 20 0.32 -11.13 14.95
N PHE A 21 0.82 -10.60 16.08
CA PHE A 21 2.25 -10.38 16.35
C PHE A 21 3.12 -11.64 16.22
N SER A 22 2.53 -12.84 16.18
CA SER A 22 3.21 -14.11 15.85
C SER A 22 3.76 -14.16 14.42
N ASN A 23 3.14 -13.48 13.46
CA ASN A 23 3.58 -13.45 12.05
C ASN A 23 4.67 -12.41 11.76
N MET A 24 5.00 -11.56 12.75
CA MET A 24 6.07 -10.56 12.63
C MET A 24 7.44 -11.23 12.43
N SER A 25 7.70 -12.31 13.17
CA SER A 25 8.91 -13.09 13.01
C SER A 25 8.99 -13.68 11.60
N GLU A 26 7.88 -14.14 11.05
CA GLU A 26 7.84 -14.76 9.73
C GLU A 26 8.01 -13.72 8.62
N PHE A 27 7.39 -12.53 8.71
CA PHE A 27 7.56 -11.43 7.74
C PHE A 27 8.98 -10.86 7.73
N VAL A 28 9.56 -10.57 8.91
CA VAL A 28 10.95 -10.08 9.02
C VAL A 28 11.95 -11.16 8.59
N ASN A 29 11.67 -12.44 8.88
CA ASN A 29 12.51 -13.55 8.42
C ASN A 29 12.32 -13.89 6.93
N SER A 30 11.22 -13.47 6.29
CA SER A 30 10.91 -13.80 4.88
C SER A 30 11.07 -12.61 3.93
N THR A 31 11.33 -11.40 4.42
CA THR A 31 11.40 -10.20 3.59
C THR A 31 12.65 -9.39 3.94
N ILE A 32 13.78 -9.72 3.30
CA ILE A 32 14.90 -8.78 3.16
C ILE A 32 14.77 -8.10 1.81
N PHE A 33 14.72 -6.78 1.85
CA PHE A 33 14.76 -5.97 0.66
C PHE A 33 16.14 -6.06 0.01
N GLY A 34 16.18 -6.28 -1.30
CA GLY A 34 17.35 -6.04 -2.13
C GLY A 34 17.64 -4.55 -2.30
N TYR A 35 17.95 -3.85 -1.20
CA TYR A 35 18.64 -2.57 -1.26
C TYR A 35 20.08 -2.78 -0.82
N ASN A 36 20.98 -2.41 -1.72
CA ASN A 36 22.40 -2.60 -1.59
C ASN A 36 22.96 -1.63 -0.53
N THR A 37 23.03 -2.07 0.73
CA THR A 37 24.07 -1.72 1.74
C THR A 37 23.65 -2.22 3.13
N VAL A 38 23.70 -3.53 3.35
CA VAL A 38 23.77 -4.07 4.72
C VAL A 38 24.75 -5.25 4.72
N ASN A 39 25.75 -5.19 5.61
CA ASN A 39 26.72 -6.27 5.79
C ASN A 39 26.07 -7.38 6.63
N ALA A 40 26.42 -8.65 6.37
CA ALA A 40 25.79 -9.81 7.00
C ALA A 40 25.92 -9.84 8.55
N ILE A 41 26.84 -9.04 9.12
CA ILE A 41 27.01 -8.84 10.57
C ILE A 41 25.85 -8.03 11.18
N ASP A 42 25.14 -7.20 10.40
CA ASP A 42 24.03 -6.36 10.88
C ASP A 42 22.72 -7.16 11.07
N LEU A 43 22.62 -8.39 10.57
CA LEU A 43 21.41 -9.22 10.72
C LEU A 43 21.31 -9.96 12.06
N LEU A 44 22.43 -10.14 12.77
CA LEU A 44 22.41 -10.57 14.17
C LEU A 44 22.16 -9.38 15.12
N LEU A 45 22.58 -8.18 14.72
CA LEU A 45 22.21 -6.92 15.39
C LEU A 45 20.72 -6.62 15.29
N LEU A 46 20.03 -7.14 14.27
CA LEU A 46 18.60 -7.00 14.12
C LEU A 46 17.79 -7.67 15.23
N LYS A 47 18.27 -8.59 16.07
CA LYS A 47 17.39 -9.07 17.17
C LYS A 47 17.22 -8.01 18.25
N GLU A 48 18.33 -7.41 18.69
CA GLU A 48 18.35 -6.37 19.71
C GLU A 48 17.89 -5.02 19.15
N GLU A 49 18.24 -4.69 17.89
CA GLU A 49 17.68 -3.53 17.19
C GLU A 49 16.21 -3.73 16.80
N ARG A 50 15.75 -4.93 16.44
CA ARG A 50 14.31 -5.26 16.32
C ARG A 50 13.63 -5.11 17.65
N ASP A 51 14.18 -5.63 18.75
CA ASP A 51 13.53 -5.51 20.05
C ASP A 51 13.53 -4.05 20.52
N LYS A 52 14.57 -3.26 20.20
CA LYS A 52 14.61 -1.80 20.40
C LYS A 52 13.68 -1.04 19.45
N LEU A 53 13.53 -1.45 18.20
CA LEU A 53 12.65 -0.85 17.18
C LEU A 53 11.20 -1.22 17.43
N LEU A 54 10.90 -2.42 17.92
CA LEU A 54 9.60 -2.86 18.40
C LEU A 54 9.28 -2.11 19.69
N ALA A 55 10.20 -2.05 20.66
CA ALA A 55 10.06 -1.25 21.88
C ALA A 55 9.91 0.27 21.61
N LYS A 56 10.58 0.81 20.58
CA LYS A 56 10.39 2.19 20.09
C LYS A 56 9.23 2.36 19.12
N SER A 57 8.75 1.32 18.45
CA SER A 57 7.55 1.39 17.60
C SER A 57 6.30 1.36 18.46
N TYR A 58 6.37 0.89 19.70
CA TYR A 58 5.33 1.17 20.70
C TYR A 58 5.21 2.67 21.01
N THR A 59 6.26 3.47 20.74
CA THR A 59 6.21 4.93 20.63
C THR A 59 6.03 5.36 19.16
N LEU A 60 5.05 4.74 18.49
CA LEU A 60 4.46 5.30 17.27
C LEU A 60 4.06 6.74 17.56
N HIS A 61 4.19 7.64 16.58
CA HIS A 61 3.43 8.89 16.60
C HIS A 61 1.96 8.51 16.45
N LEU A 62 1.38 8.00 17.53
CA LEU A 62 -0.04 7.99 17.74
C LEU A 62 -0.42 9.45 17.79
N TYR A 63 -1.53 9.78 17.15
CA TYR A 63 -2.19 11.03 17.47
C TYR A 63 -2.33 11.11 18.98
N GLU A 64 -1.83 12.20 19.56
CA GLU A 64 -1.78 12.38 21.01
C GLU A 64 -3.21 12.43 21.58
N ASN A 65 -4.17 12.79 20.74
CA ASN A 65 -5.59 12.87 21.05
C ASN A 65 -6.45 12.89 19.77
N ASP A 66 -7.76 12.79 19.96
CA ASP A 66 -8.75 12.77 18.88
C ASP A 66 -8.80 14.08 18.06
N ASN A 67 -8.37 15.21 18.62
CA ASN A 67 -8.37 16.47 17.86
C ASN A 67 -7.36 16.45 16.72
N GLN A 68 -6.19 15.85 16.91
CA GLN A 68 -5.20 15.72 15.83
C GLN A 68 -5.70 14.76 14.73
N ILE A 69 -6.44 13.71 15.10
CA ILE A 69 -7.11 12.81 14.14
C ILE A 69 -8.12 13.59 13.30
N LEU A 70 -8.96 14.39 13.95
CA LEU A 70 -9.99 15.19 13.30
C LEU A 70 -9.40 16.31 12.42
N GLU A 71 -8.30 16.93 12.85
CA GLU A 71 -7.57 17.91 12.05
C GLU A 71 -7.01 17.24 10.79
N ARG A 72 -6.36 16.07 10.93
CA ARG A 72 -5.84 15.34 9.78
C ARG A 72 -6.95 14.88 8.84
N TYR A 73 -8.05 14.36 9.37
CA TYR A 73 -9.23 14.02 8.60
C TYR A 73 -9.75 15.23 7.81
N SER A 74 -9.82 16.41 8.43
CA SER A 74 -10.27 17.64 7.76
C SER A 74 -9.36 18.04 6.60
N ILE A 75 -8.04 17.87 6.74
CA ILE A 75 -7.08 18.10 5.66
C ILE A 75 -7.34 17.14 4.50
N LEU A 76 -7.39 15.83 4.79
CA LEU A 76 -7.61 14.79 3.77
C LEU A 76 -8.95 14.95 3.07
N ALA A 77 -10.00 15.27 3.83
CA ALA A 77 -11.34 15.53 3.30
C ALA A 77 -11.34 16.74 2.37
N LYS A 78 -10.65 17.84 2.73
CA LYS A 78 -10.54 19.03 1.87
C LYS A 78 -9.95 18.69 0.49
N PHE A 79 -8.86 17.93 0.43
CA PHE A 79 -8.26 17.51 -0.84
C PHE A 79 -9.17 16.56 -1.62
N THR A 80 -9.88 15.67 -0.92
CA THR A 80 -10.82 14.74 -1.57
C THR A 80 -12.03 15.46 -2.15
N TYR A 81 -12.57 16.46 -1.45
CA TYR A 81 -13.77 17.19 -1.85
C TYR A 81 -13.55 18.19 -2.98
N GLN A 82 -12.31 18.53 -3.31
CA GLN A 82 -12.01 19.36 -4.49
C GLN A 82 -12.55 18.76 -5.79
N PHE A 83 -12.83 17.46 -5.84
CA PHE A 83 -13.46 16.80 -6.99
C PHE A 83 -15.00 16.83 -6.93
N PHE A 84 -15.60 17.16 -5.80
CA PHE A 84 -17.04 17.00 -5.50
C PHE A 84 -17.64 18.29 -4.93
N GLU A 85 -17.54 19.38 -5.70
CA GLU A 85 -17.96 20.74 -5.29
C GLU A 85 -19.45 20.86 -4.88
N ASP A 86 -20.30 19.93 -5.32
CA ASP A 86 -21.72 19.89 -5.03
C ASP A 86 -22.09 19.18 -3.72
N LEU A 87 -21.12 18.55 -3.04
CA LEU A 87 -21.34 17.98 -1.71
C LEU A 87 -21.34 19.08 -0.64
N THR A 88 -22.42 19.13 0.14
CA THR A 88 -22.67 20.21 1.10
C THR A 88 -22.17 19.93 2.52
N ALA A 89 -21.83 18.67 2.83
CA ALA A 89 -21.37 18.27 4.15
C ALA A 89 -20.37 17.12 4.08
N LEU A 90 -19.42 17.10 5.01
CA LEU A 90 -18.52 15.97 5.25
C LEU A 90 -19.22 14.92 6.12
N PRO A 91 -18.93 13.62 5.96
CA PRO A 91 -19.37 12.64 6.94
C PRO A 91 -18.72 12.92 8.29
N TYR A 92 -19.45 12.65 9.36
CA TYR A 92 -18.88 12.62 10.69
C TYR A 92 -17.87 11.47 10.79
N LEU A 93 -16.72 11.73 11.42
CA LEU A 93 -15.75 10.71 11.80
C LEU A 93 -15.97 10.34 13.26
N TYR A 94 -16.30 9.08 13.50
CA TYR A 94 -16.49 8.49 14.81
C TYR A 94 -15.30 7.60 15.16
N ILE A 95 -14.51 8.01 16.16
CA ILE A 95 -13.44 7.17 16.72
C ILE A 95 -14.02 6.32 17.83
N VAL A 96 -14.04 5.00 17.63
CA VAL A 96 -14.75 4.04 18.48
C VAL A 96 -13.83 2.92 18.95
N ASP A 97 -14.12 2.32 20.10
CA ASP A 97 -13.38 1.14 20.56
C ASP A 97 -13.84 -0.13 19.82
N THR A 98 -15.07 -0.14 19.31
CA THR A 98 -15.62 -1.26 18.52
C THR A 98 -16.52 -0.71 17.42
N LEU A 99 -16.45 -1.27 16.21
CA LEU A 99 -17.31 -0.86 15.11
C LEU A 99 -18.78 -1.19 15.41
N PRO A 100 -19.72 -0.38 14.90
CA PRO A 100 -21.13 -0.59 15.17
C PRO A 100 -21.75 -1.68 14.28
N GLY A 101 -22.94 -2.15 14.67
CA GLY A 101 -23.77 -3.01 13.83
C GLY A 101 -23.12 -4.33 13.41
N PRO A 102 -23.32 -4.77 12.15
CA PRO A 102 -22.79 -6.06 11.67
C PRO A 102 -21.26 -6.08 11.55
N ALA A 103 -20.59 -4.93 11.66
CA ALA A 103 -19.14 -4.80 11.61
C ALA A 103 -18.46 -5.05 12.97
N LYS A 104 -19.22 -5.14 14.07
CA LYS A 104 -18.70 -5.28 15.45
C LYS A 104 -17.68 -6.42 15.59
N ASP A 105 -18.01 -7.58 15.04
CA ASP A 105 -17.20 -8.80 15.15
C ASP A 105 -16.33 -9.04 13.90
N LYS A 106 -16.26 -8.06 12.99
CA LYS A 106 -15.44 -8.17 11.77
C LYS A 106 -14.00 -7.73 12.06
N PRO A 107 -13.02 -8.31 11.33
CA PRO A 107 -11.62 -7.92 11.44
C PRO A 107 -11.31 -6.58 10.75
N TRP A 108 -12.33 -5.79 10.40
CA TRP A 108 -12.17 -4.50 9.73
C TRP A 108 -11.69 -3.43 10.71
N ASP A 109 -10.90 -2.49 10.22
CA ASP A 109 -10.42 -1.34 10.98
C ASP A 109 -11.40 -0.17 10.96
N SER A 110 -12.17 -0.08 9.88
CA SER A 110 -13.12 0.99 9.62
C SER A 110 -14.37 0.49 8.91
N VAL A 111 -15.41 1.30 8.90
CA VAL A 111 -16.58 1.14 8.04
C VAL A 111 -17.24 2.49 7.78
N SER A 112 -17.66 2.72 6.53
CA SER A 112 -18.52 3.83 6.14
C SER A 112 -19.98 3.38 6.13
N LEU A 113 -20.84 4.16 6.79
CA LEU A 113 -22.29 3.97 6.78
C LEU A 113 -22.95 5.15 6.08
N ASP A 114 -23.83 4.84 5.13
CA ASP A 114 -24.61 5.84 4.38
C ASP A 114 -26.03 6.04 4.95
N GLU A 115 -26.80 6.92 4.33
CA GLU A 115 -28.18 7.19 4.77
C GLU A 115 -29.08 5.96 4.70
N SER A 116 -28.85 5.05 3.74
CA SER A 116 -29.63 3.81 3.62
C SER A 116 -29.29 2.85 4.76
N ASP A 117 -28.02 2.78 5.15
CA ASP A 117 -27.61 2.01 6.34
C ASP A 117 -28.17 2.60 7.63
N GLU A 118 -28.21 3.93 7.78
CA GLU A 118 -28.82 4.56 8.97
C GLU A 118 -30.31 4.19 9.09
N LYS A 119 -31.07 4.28 8.00
CA LYS A 119 -32.48 3.90 7.97
C LYS A 119 -32.71 2.44 8.32
N ARG A 120 -31.82 1.55 7.85
CA ARG A 120 -31.97 0.10 7.99
C ARG A 120 -31.49 -0.42 9.34
N LEU A 121 -30.37 0.11 9.84
CA LEU A 121 -29.66 -0.41 11.01
C LEU A 121 -29.89 0.44 12.27
N GLY A 122 -30.42 1.65 12.13
CA GLY A 122 -30.58 2.60 13.24
C GLY A 122 -29.25 3.15 13.77
N ILE A 123 -28.17 3.07 12.99
CA ILE A 123 -26.83 3.54 13.33
C ILE A 123 -26.57 4.83 12.55
N LYS A 124 -26.04 5.86 13.20
CA LYS A 124 -25.79 7.15 12.52
C LYS A 124 -24.91 6.98 11.27
N LYS A 125 -25.27 7.69 10.20
CA LYS A 125 -24.42 7.75 9.00
C LYS A 125 -23.10 8.45 9.31
N GLY A 126 -22.03 8.02 8.67
CA GLY A 126 -20.67 8.54 8.88
C GLY A 126 -19.61 7.45 8.76
N ILE A 127 -18.37 7.82 9.07
CA ILE A 127 -17.23 6.90 9.04
C ILE A 127 -16.88 6.52 10.46
N TYR A 128 -16.81 5.21 10.73
CA TYR A 128 -16.42 4.67 12.03
C TYR A 128 -15.03 4.08 11.91
N PHE A 129 -14.12 4.46 12.81
CA PHE A 129 -12.74 3.98 12.82
C PHE A 129 -12.38 3.42 14.19
N LYS A 130 -11.83 2.20 14.24
CA LYS A 130 -11.39 1.59 15.50
C LYS A 130 -10.17 2.32 16.05
N ARG A 131 -10.27 2.82 17.28
CA ARG A 131 -9.20 3.52 18.00
C ARG A 131 -7.89 2.74 18.02
N GLY A 132 -7.95 1.44 18.28
CA GLY A 132 -6.79 0.55 18.31
C GLY A 132 -6.12 0.29 16.95
N SER A 133 -6.77 0.66 15.85
CA SER A 133 -6.24 0.51 14.48
C SER A 133 -5.62 1.80 13.94
N ILE A 134 -5.74 2.92 14.67
CA ILE A 134 -5.22 4.22 14.21
C ILE A 134 -3.71 4.22 14.34
N ASN A 135 -3.03 4.14 13.19
CA ASN A 135 -1.61 4.39 13.08
C ASN A 135 -1.34 5.30 11.88
N LEU A 136 -0.47 6.29 12.07
CA LEU A 136 0.13 6.99 10.93
C LEU A 136 1.14 6.05 10.28
N PRO A 137 1.14 5.84 8.95
CA PRO A 137 0.36 6.51 7.90
C PRO A 137 -0.86 5.73 7.37
N TYR A 138 -1.14 4.54 7.91
CA TYR A 138 -2.25 3.70 7.46
C TYR A 138 -3.61 4.37 7.63
N PHE A 139 -3.81 5.11 8.72
CA PHE A 139 -5.03 5.88 8.97
C PHE A 139 -5.34 6.82 7.81
N ASP A 140 -4.36 7.57 7.30
CA ASP A 140 -4.60 8.54 6.23
C ASP A 140 -5.06 7.85 4.93
N PHE A 141 -4.49 6.69 4.62
CA PHE A 141 -4.90 5.89 3.47
C PHE A 141 -6.33 5.35 3.62
N ILE A 142 -6.64 4.75 4.78
CA ILE A 142 -7.94 4.14 5.04
C ILE A 142 -9.04 5.19 5.18
N ILE A 143 -8.77 6.33 5.83
CA ILE A 143 -9.80 7.36 6.00
C ILE A 143 -10.20 7.98 4.66
N VAL A 144 -9.26 8.18 3.73
CA VAL A 144 -9.61 8.60 2.37
C VAL A 144 -10.38 7.49 1.65
N HIS A 145 -9.98 6.23 1.82
CA HIS A 145 -10.64 5.08 1.19
C HIS A 145 -12.13 5.01 1.60
N GLU A 146 -12.39 5.11 2.90
CA GLU A 146 -13.74 5.17 3.47
C GLU A 146 -14.51 6.43 3.03
N LEU A 147 -13.83 7.58 2.96
CA LEU A 147 -14.45 8.82 2.48
C LEU A 147 -14.93 8.68 1.03
N ILE A 148 -14.17 8.01 0.18
CA ILE A 148 -14.58 7.75 -1.21
C ILE A 148 -15.81 6.82 -1.28
N HIS A 149 -15.88 5.77 -0.45
CA HIS A 149 -17.09 4.94 -0.34
C HIS A 149 -18.30 5.79 0.03
N TRP A 150 -18.17 6.64 1.05
CA TRP A 150 -19.25 7.52 1.49
C TRP A 150 -19.68 8.49 0.37
N ILE A 151 -18.74 9.08 -0.36
CA ILE A 151 -19.03 9.98 -1.48
C ILE A 151 -19.85 9.26 -2.55
N ILE A 152 -19.42 8.06 -2.98
CA ILE A 152 -20.14 7.27 -3.99
C ILE A 152 -21.55 6.91 -3.49
N SER A 153 -21.69 6.59 -2.20
CA SER A 153 -22.97 6.33 -1.55
C SER A 153 -23.95 7.51 -1.64
N GLU A 154 -23.51 8.75 -1.39
CA GLU A 154 -24.42 9.92 -1.41
C GLU A 154 -24.97 10.21 -2.82
N TYR A 155 -24.26 9.80 -3.88
CA TYR A 155 -24.75 9.87 -5.26
C TYR A 155 -25.60 8.65 -5.68
N SER A 156 -25.73 7.64 -4.82
CA SER A 156 -26.42 6.40 -5.15
C SER A 156 -27.91 6.47 -4.81
N VAL A 157 -28.76 6.22 -5.82
CA VAL A 157 -30.23 6.22 -5.63
C VAL A 157 -30.74 4.90 -5.05
N LYS A 158 -30.01 3.79 -5.28
CA LYS A 158 -30.36 2.46 -4.80
C LYS A 158 -29.41 2.01 -3.69
N TYR A 159 -29.96 1.27 -2.74
CA TYR A 159 -29.17 0.58 -1.73
C TYR A 159 -28.42 -0.60 -2.35
N PHE A 160 -27.13 -0.69 -2.03
CA PHE A 160 -26.27 -1.81 -2.39
C PHE A 160 -25.72 -2.41 -1.10
N ALA A 161 -25.98 -3.69 -0.87
CA ALA A 161 -25.54 -4.36 0.36
C ALA A 161 -24.03 -4.58 0.45
N TYR A 162 -23.35 -4.52 -0.70
CA TYR A 162 -21.93 -4.77 -0.81
C TYR A 162 -21.33 -3.78 -1.80
N THR A 163 -20.12 -3.34 -1.49
CA THR A 163 -19.24 -2.60 -2.38
C THR A 163 -18.73 -3.55 -3.47
N SER A 164 -18.62 -3.06 -4.70
CA SER A 164 -18.01 -3.86 -5.77
C SER A 164 -16.49 -3.75 -5.72
N MET A 165 -15.79 -4.73 -6.27
CA MET A 165 -14.33 -4.65 -6.38
C MET A 165 -13.84 -3.46 -7.22
N VAL A 166 -14.66 -2.95 -8.13
CA VAL A 166 -14.35 -1.74 -8.88
C VAL A 166 -14.41 -0.53 -7.95
N GLU A 167 -15.42 -0.42 -7.10
CA GLU A 167 -15.53 0.62 -6.07
C GLU A 167 -14.30 0.58 -5.14
N GLU A 168 -13.93 -0.60 -4.63
CA GLU A 168 -12.73 -0.80 -3.81
C GLU A 168 -11.44 -0.32 -4.51
N GLY A 169 -11.33 -0.60 -5.81
CA GLY A 169 -10.21 -0.13 -6.63
C GLY A 169 -10.18 1.39 -6.79
N ILE A 170 -11.34 2.04 -6.90
CA ILE A 170 -11.47 3.51 -6.95
C ILE A 170 -11.05 4.10 -5.61
N CYS A 171 -11.54 3.53 -4.51
CA CYS A 171 -11.19 3.97 -3.16
C CYS A 171 -9.68 3.91 -2.93
N ASP A 172 -9.03 2.78 -3.22
CA ASP A 172 -7.57 2.64 -3.10
C ASP A 172 -6.81 3.62 -4.00
N TYR A 173 -7.18 3.72 -5.29
CA TYR A 173 -6.50 4.60 -6.24
C TYR A 173 -6.56 6.07 -5.81
N LEU A 174 -7.76 6.55 -5.44
CA LEU A 174 -7.95 7.93 -5.02
C LEU A 174 -7.30 8.21 -3.67
N SER A 175 -7.23 7.24 -2.76
CA SER A 175 -6.41 7.37 -1.55
C SER A 175 -4.95 7.63 -1.87
N TYR A 176 -4.34 6.86 -2.77
CA TYR A 176 -2.95 7.09 -3.17
C TYR A 176 -2.77 8.48 -3.80
N TYR A 177 -3.71 8.87 -4.66
CA TYR A 177 -3.68 10.18 -5.31
C TYR A 177 -3.77 11.34 -4.32
N VAL A 178 -4.74 11.30 -3.40
CA VAL A 178 -4.93 12.33 -2.37
C VAL A 178 -3.69 12.42 -1.47
N LEU A 179 -3.13 11.29 -1.05
CA LEU A 179 -1.92 11.28 -0.22
C LEU A 179 -0.74 11.96 -0.91
N LEU A 180 -0.51 11.72 -2.20
CA LEU A 180 0.53 12.42 -2.96
C LEU A 180 0.24 13.91 -3.16
N LYS A 181 -1.03 14.29 -3.37
CA LYS A 181 -1.41 15.71 -3.49
C LYS A 181 -1.22 16.47 -2.18
N VAL A 182 -1.47 15.82 -1.05
CA VAL A 182 -1.26 16.39 0.28
C VAL A 182 0.23 16.57 0.57
N ASP A 183 1.04 15.55 0.29
CA ASP A 183 2.49 15.60 0.41
C ASP A 183 3.16 14.61 -0.56
N PRO A 184 3.90 15.09 -1.59
CA PRO A 184 4.61 14.22 -2.52
C PRO A 184 5.64 13.28 -1.86
N SER A 185 6.11 13.59 -0.65
CA SER A 185 7.01 12.73 0.11
C SER A 185 6.37 11.39 0.52
N ASN A 186 5.02 11.31 0.49
CA ASN A 186 4.25 10.10 0.74
C ASN A 186 4.45 8.99 -0.30
N PHE A 187 5.17 9.24 -1.40
CA PHE A 187 5.47 8.24 -2.42
C PHE A 187 5.96 6.89 -1.83
N LYS A 188 6.87 6.94 -0.85
CA LYS A 188 7.44 5.74 -0.22
C LYS A 188 6.41 4.96 0.60
N ILE A 189 5.53 5.69 1.30
CA ILE A 189 4.43 5.09 2.07
C ILE A 189 3.46 4.39 1.13
N ILE A 190 3.07 5.06 0.05
CA ILE A 190 2.16 4.52 -0.95
C ILE A 190 2.74 3.27 -1.58
N LEU A 191 4.02 3.30 -1.96
CA LEU A 191 4.69 2.14 -2.51
C LEU A 191 4.67 0.95 -1.55
N ASN A 192 4.89 1.18 -0.26
CA ASN A 192 4.79 0.14 0.76
C ASN A 192 3.37 -0.40 0.90
N ILE A 193 2.35 0.46 0.92
CA ILE A 193 0.96 0.04 0.99
C ILE A 193 0.62 -0.81 -0.24
N MET A 194 0.92 -0.31 -1.44
CA MET A 194 0.69 -1.05 -2.69
C MET A 194 1.40 -2.40 -2.68
N THR A 195 2.66 -2.44 -2.27
CA THR A 195 3.49 -3.65 -2.32
C THR A 195 3.06 -4.66 -1.26
N PHE A 196 3.04 -4.26 0.02
CA PHE A 196 2.90 -5.21 1.15
C PHE A 196 1.47 -5.44 1.59
N LEU A 197 0.61 -4.42 1.51
CA LEU A 197 -0.79 -4.57 1.90
C LEU A 197 -1.62 -5.20 0.78
N ARG A 198 -1.28 -4.92 -0.48
CA ARG A 198 -2.11 -5.25 -1.65
C ARG A 198 -1.44 -6.25 -2.61
N CYS A 199 -0.39 -5.87 -3.31
CA CYS A 199 0.23 -6.58 -4.44
C CYS A 199 0.77 -7.97 -4.06
N LEU A 200 1.68 -8.03 -3.08
CA LEU A 200 2.37 -9.27 -2.66
C LEU A 200 1.46 -10.23 -1.89
N LYS A 201 0.21 -9.87 -1.61
CA LYS A 201 -0.74 -10.83 -1.04
C LYS A 201 -1.00 -11.94 -2.07
N LYS A 202 -1.12 -13.18 -1.57
CA LYS A 202 -1.30 -14.37 -2.40
C LYS A 202 -2.35 -14.12 -3.52
N PRO A 203 -2.06 -14.49 -4.78
CA PRO A 203 -3.03 -14.39 -5.86
C PRO A 203 -4.37 -15.02 -5.48
N GLY A 204 -5.47 -14.35 -5.83
CA GLY A 204 -6.83 -14.79 -5.48
C GLY A 204 -7.30 -14.41 -4.07
N THR A 205 -6.48 -13.73 -3.27
CA THR A 205 -6.95 -13.10 -2.02
C THR A 205 -7.71 -11.80 -2.30
N LEU A 206 -8.57 -11.40 -1.36
CA LEU A 206 -9.32 -10.16 -1.43
C LEU A 206 -8.39 -8.95 -1.65
N PHE A 207 -7.34 -8.81 -0.84
CA PHE A 207 -6.40 -7.70 -0.94
C PHE A 207 -5.61 -7.65 -2.26
N ASN A 208 -5.28 -8.81 -2.85
CA ASN A 208 -4.70 -8.83 -4.19
C ASN A 208 -5.72 -8.35 -5.25
N ALA A 209 -7.02 -8.64 -5.06
CA ALA A 209 -8.04 -8.09 -5.94
C ALA A 209 -8.12 -6.56 -5.83
N TYR A 210 -8.01 -5.96 -4.64
CA TYR A 210 -7.94 -4.51 -4.46
C TYR A 210 -6.81 -3.90 -5.29
N TYR A 211 -5.62 -4.51 -5.25
CA TYR A 211 -4.48 -4.10 -6.09
C TYR A 211 -4.82 -4.12 -7.59
N ARG A 212 -5.38 -5.23 -8.08
CA ARG A 212 -5.68 -5.39 -9.50
C ARG A 212 -6.73 -4.38 -9.99
N PHE A 213 -7.76 -4.14 -9.18
CA PHE A 213 -8.79 -3.17 -9.52
C PHE A 213 -8.27 -1.73 -9.41
N SER A 214 -7.48 -1.37 -8.40
CA SER A 214 -6.85 -0.04 -8.33
C SER A 214 -5.90 0.22 -9.51
N ARG A 215 -5.16 -0.80 -9.98
CA ARG A 215 -4.38 -0.72 -11.23
C ARG A 215 -5.27 -0.50 -12.45
N HIS A 216 -6.40 -1.20 -12.52
CA HIS A 216 -7.38 -0.99 -13.59
C HIS A 216 -7.93 0.45 -13.59
N ILE A 217 -8.23 1.00 -12.40
CA ILE A 217 -8.62 2.41 -12.26
C ILE A 217 -7.50 3.36 -12.69
N SER A 218 -6.23 3.04 -12.38
CA SER A 218 -5.08 3.81 -12.88
C SER A 218 -5.06 3.89 -14.40
N ALA A 219 -5.33 2.77 -15.11
CA ALA A 219 -5.42 2.76 -16.57
C ALA A 219 -6.61 3.61 -17.10
N ILE A 220 -7.76 3.58 -16.42
CA ILE A 220 -8.91 4.46 -16.72
C ILE A 220 -8.51 5.93 -16.56
N VAL A 221 -7.89 6.30 -15.43
CA VAL A 221 -7.54 7.69 -15.14
C VAL A 221 -6.47 8.18 -16.10
N ARG A 222 -5.45 7.37 -16.40
CA ARG A 222 -4.43 7.72 -17.39
C ARG A 222 -5.02 7.99 -18.77
N SER A 223 -6.03 7.22 -19.19
CA SER A 223 -6.61 7.34 -20.53
C SER A 223 -7.70 8.40 -20.67
N ARG A 224 -8.53 8.57 -19.64
CA ARG A 224 -9.78 9.35 -19.68
C ARG A 224 -9.79 10.56 -18.74
N GLY A 225 -8.81 10.65 -17.84
CA GLY A 225 -8.66 11.72 -16.89
C GLY A 225 -9.36 11.44 -15.58
N LEU A 226 -8.96 12.19 -14.56
CA LEU A 226 -9.58 12.12 -13.24
C LEU A 226 -11.02 12.65 -13.31
N GLU A 227 -11.28 13.64 -14.16
CA GLU A 227 -12.60 14.23 -14.37
C GLU A 227 -13.62 13.19 -14.87
N TYR A 228 -13.19 12.25 -15.71
CA TYR A 228 -14.04 11.13 -16.14
C TYR A 228 -14.41 10.24 -14.96
N LEU A 229 -13.42 9.87 -14.13
CA LEU A 229 -13.66 9.03 -12.96
C LEU A 229 -14.61 9.73 -11.97
N THR A 230 -14.37 11.01 -11.68
CA THR A 230 -15.25 11.84 -10.85
C THR A 230 -16.67 11.88 -11.41
N LYS A 231 -16.84 12.09 -12.73
CA LYS A 231 -18.16 12.09 -13.37
C LYS A 231 -18.89 10.76 -13.18
N VAL A 232 -18.20 9.63 -13.27
CA VAL A 232 -18.78 8.30 -13.05
C VAL A 232 -19.18 8.12 -11.59
N MET A 233 -18.34 8.54 -10.64
CA MET A 233 -18.67 8.46 -9.21
C MET A 233 -19.90 9.32 -8.84
N LYS A 234 -20.06 10.50 -9.44
CA LYS A 234 -21.24 11.37 -9.27
C LYS A 234 -22.54 10.76 -9.82
N GLN A 235 -22.46 9.68 -10.59
CA GLN A 235 -23.62 8.90 -11.04
C GLN A 235 -23.95 7.74 -10.08
N GLY A 236 -23.18 7.58 -8.99
CA GLY A 236 -23.39 6.57 -7.95
C GLY A 236 -22.89 5.17 -8.31
N ARG A 237 -23.19 4.21 -7.43
CA ARG A 237 -22.68 2.83 -7.50
C ARG A 237 -23.04 2.09 -8.79
N GLU A 238 -24.21 2.36 -9.37
CA GLU A 238 -24.62 1.70 -10.62
C GLU A 238 -23.64 2.00 -11.77
N ALA A 239 -23.25 3.26 -11.92
CA ALA A 239 -22.30 3.67 -12.93
C ALA A 239 -20.88 3.17 -12.63
N VAL A 240 -20.44 3.24 -11.36
CA VAL A 240 -19.16 2.67 -10.91
C VAL A 240 -19.06 1.19 -11.26
N ASN A 241 -20.10 0.41 -10.95
CA ASN A 241 -20.11 -1.04 -11.21
C ASN A 241 -20.07 -1.37 -12.72
N SER A 242 -20.50 -0.45 -13.58
CA SER A 242 -20.45 -0.64 -15.04
C SER A 242 -19.04 -0.50 -15.65
N LEU A 243 -18.08 0.10 -14.92
CA LEU A 243 -16.72 0.30 -15.41
C LEU A 243 -15.94 -1.00 -15.63
N GLY A 244 -16.31 -2.11 -14.96
CA GLY A 244 -15.58 -3.38 -15.02
C GLY A 244 -15.54 -4.08 -16.38
N THR A 245 -16.04 -3.45 -17.44
CA THR A 245 -16.19 -4.02 -18.79
C THR A 245 -15.26 -3.41 -19.85
N PHE A 246 -14.49 -2.36 -19.53
CA PHE A 246 -13.73 -1.64 -20.55
C PHE A 246 -12.28 -2.13 -20.68
N ILE A 247 -11.89 -2.53 -21.90
CA ILE A 247 -10.49 -2.57 -22.31
C ILE A 247 -10.14 -1.15 -22.76
N ILE A 248 -9.16 -0.52 -22.13
CA ILE A 248 -8.80 0.86 -22.45
C ILE A 248 -7.38 0.95 -22.94
N THR A 249 -7.21 1.59 -24.09
CA THR A 249 -5.92 1.98 -24.63
C THR A 249 -5.53 3.34 -24.01
N PRO A 250 -4.34 3.49 -23.42
CA PRO A 250 -3.92 4.75 -22.83
C PRO A 250 -3.85 5.88 -23.86
N THR A 251 -4.50 7.00 -23.56
CA THR A 251 -4.24 8.32 -24.15
C THR A 251 -3.44 9.15 -23.14
N LEU A 252 -2.58 10.05 -23.60
CA LEU A 252 -1.64 10.75 -22.73
C LEU A 252 -2.34 11.85 -21.90
N ILE A 253 -2.19 11.81 -20.57
CA ILE A 253 -2.68 12.85 -19.66
C ILE A 253 -1.50 13.46 -18.91
N ARG A 254 -1.58 14.77 -18.66
CA ARG A 254 -0.50 15.61 -18.10
C ARG A 254 -0.77 15.98 -16.64
N ASP A 255 -0.99 14.99 -15.77
CA ASP A 255 -0.97 15.21 -14.31
C ASP A 255 0.24 14.48 -13.72
N GLU A 256 1.16 15.22 -13.11
CA GLU A 256 2.40 14.68 -12.53
C GLU A 256 2.15 13.65 -11.43
N THR A 257 1.05 13.80 -10.67
CA THR A 257 0.64 12.85 -9.64
C THR A 257 0.13 11.55 -10.25
N VAL A 258 -0.62 11.62 -11.35
CA VAL A 258 -1.07 10.43 -12.09
C VAL A 258 0.14 9.66 -12.65
N GLU A 259 1.12 10.36 -13.21
CA GLU A 259 2.36 9.74 -13.70
C GLU A 259 3.17 9.11 -12.56
N LEU A 260 3.33 9.82 -11.44
CA LEU A 260 4.01 9.29 -10.27
C LEU A 260 3.32 8.03 -9.70
N LEU A 261 1.98 8.01 -9.65
CA LEU A 261 1.25 6.80 -9.27
C LEU A 261 1.44 5.66 -10.25
N SER A 262 1.50 5.93 -11.56
CA SER A 262 1.79 4.89 -12.54
C SER A 262 3.14 4.24 -12.25
N LEU A 263 4.15 5.04 -11.93
CA LEU A 263 5.47 4.53 -11.52
C LEU A 263 5.40 3.70 -10.23
N CYS A 264 4.56 4.09 -9.25
CA CYS A 264 4.33 3.27 -8.05
C CYS A 264 3.75 1.90 -8.40
N PHE A 265 2.76 1.84 -9.30
CA PHE A 265 2.16 0.58 -9.74
C PHE A 265 3.20 -0.29 -10.44
N ASP A 266 3.93 0.26 -11.41
CA ASP A 266 4.96 -0.47 -12.16
C ASP A 266 6.04 -1.01 -11.20
N HIS A 267 6.48 -0.21 -10.22
CA HIS A 267 7.44 -0.64 -9.21
C HIS A 267 6.88 -1.77 -8.34
N ALA A 268 5.65 -1.63 -7.84
CA ALA A 268 5.01 -2.64 -7.00
C ALA A 268 4.81 -3.98 -7.76
N GLU A 269 4.60 -3.98 -9.08
CA GLU A 269 4.53 -5.21 -9.89
C GLU A 269 5.91 -5.82 -10.13
N SER A 270 6.93 -4.99 -10.31
CA SER A 270 8.31 -5.46 -10.47
C SER A 270 8.95 -5.92 -9.15
N THR A 271 8.30 -5.63 -8.02
CA THR A 271 8.81 -6.01 -6.71
C THR A 271 8.58 -7.49 -6.47
N VAL A 272 9.67 -8.21 -6.26
CA VAL A 272 9.64 -9.63 -5.89
C VAL A 272 10.00 -9.77 -4.41
N ALA A 273 9.13 -10.41 -3.64
CA ALA A 273 9.46 -10.85 -2.29
C ALA A 273 10.08 -12.25 -2.35
N ILE A 274 11.28 -12.38 -1.82
CA ILE A 274 11.99 -13.65 -1.72
C ILE A 274 12.36 -13.91 -0.26
N PRO A 275 12.31 -15.18 0.19
CA PRO A 275 12.84 -15.58 1.49
C PRO A 275 14.25 -15.02 1.73
N THR A 276 14.57 -14.73 2.98
CA THR A 276 15.90 -14.24 3.40
C THR A 276 17.04 -15.13 2.90
N VAL A 277 16.83 -16.45 2.96
CA VAL A 277 17.78 -17.45 2.48
C VAL A 277 18.05 -17.27 0.98
N ASP A 278 16.98 -17.19 0.19
CA ASP A 278 17.02 -16.97 -1.26
C ASP A 278 17.71 -15.63 -1.59
N TYR A 279 17.47 -14.59 -0.80
CA TYR A 279 18.14 -13.30 -0.97
C TYR A 279 19.66 -13.38 -0.79
N PHE A 280 20.15 -14.05 0.27
CA PHE A 280 21.59 -14.21 0.46
C PHE A 280 22.24 -15.01 -0.65
N LEU A 281 21.57 -16.07 -1.08
CA LEU A 281 21.99 -16.87 -2.22
C LEU A 281 22.05 -16.02 -3.49
N TYR A 282 20.98 -15.31 -3.82
CA TYR A 282 20.91 -14.42 -4.98
C TYR A 282 22.02 -13.35 -4.96
N ARG A 283 22.26 -12.73 -3.80
CA ARG A 283 23.33 -11.75 -3.63
C ARG A 283 24.72 -12.37 -3.82
N HIS A 284 24.92 -13.59 -3.33
CA HIS A 284 26.17 -14.33 -3.51
C HIS A 284 26.41 -14.62 -5.01
N ILE A 285 25.38 -15.11 -5.70
CA ILE A 285 25.37 -15.36 -7.14
C ILE A 285 25.79 -14.12 -7.93
N ILE A 286 25.13 -12.98 -7.69
CA ILE A 286 25.43 -11.72 -8.38
C ILE A 286 26.87 -11.27 -8.14
N ARG A 287 27.34 -11.31 -6.88
CA ARG A 287 28.68 -10.85 -6.51
C ARG A 287 29.79 -11.65 -7.16
N GLN A 288 29.59 -12.95 -7.29
CA GLN A 288 30.58 -13.85 -7.89
C GLN A 288 30.50 -13.85 -9.43
N ASN A 289 29.51 -13.16 -10.03
CA ASN A 289 29.26 -13.12 -11.46
C ASN A 289 29.25 -14.54 -12.09
N LEU A 290 28.71 -15.50 -11.35
CA LEU A 290 28.67 -16.89 -11.77
C LEU A 290 27.63 -17.03 -12.88
N LYS A 291 28.02 -17.66 -13.98
CA LYS A 291 27.12 -17.95 -15.11
C LYS A 291 26.46 -19.33 -15.01
N GLU A 292 27.04 -20.21 -14.20
CA GLU A 292 26.56 -21.56 -13.96
C GLU A 292 26.69 -21.86 -12.47
N PHE A 293 25.69 -22.57 -11.92
CA PHE A 293 25.59 -22.84 -10.49
C PHE A 293 25.46 -24.34 -10.28
N ARG A 294 26.22 -24.88 -9.33
CA ARG A 294 25.92 -26.17 -8.70
C ARG A 294 25.88 -25.90 -7.20
N ALA A 295 24.87 -26.40 -6.50
CA ALA A 295 24.70 -26.12 -5.07
C ALA A 295 25.95 -26.47 -4.23
N LYS A 296 26.70 -27.49 -4.64
CA LYS A 296 27.97 -27.88 -3.99
C LYS A 296 29.09 -26.84 -4.08
N ASP A 297 29.00 -25.89 -5.01
CA ASP A 297 30.00 -24.87 -5.27
C ASP A 297 29.66 -23.54 -4.56
N ILE A 298 28.52 -23.49 -3.85
CA ILE A 298 28.04 -22.32 -3.12
C ILE A 298 28.14 -22.59 -1.62
N ASP A 299 29.23 -22.11 -1.02
CA ASP A 299 29.45 -22.18 0.43
C ASP A 299 28.86 -20.93 1.10
N ILE A 300 27.59 -21.03 1.51
CA ILE A 300 26.94 -20.03 2.35
C ILE A 300 26.86 -20.62 3.75
N GLU A 301 27.56 -19.97 4.67
CA GLU A 301 27.57 -20.32 6.08
C GLU A 301 26.12 -20.49 6.56
N HIS A 302 25.83 -21.66 7.14
CA HIS A 302 24.52 -22.06 7.68
C HIS A 302 23.43 -22.54 6.70
N LEU A 303 23.74 -22.79 5.42
CA LEU A 303 22.79 -23.46 4.50
C LEU A 303 23.25 -24.87 4.14
N THR A 304 22.32 -25.82 4.15
CA THR A 304 22.52 -27.16 3.62
C THR A 304 22.46 -27.16 2.09
N PRO A 305 23.10 -28.12 1.40
CA PRO A 305 22.98 -28.25 -0.06
C PRO A 305 21.54 -28.40 -0.56
N GLU A 306 20.65 -28.99 0.25
CA GLU A 306 19.22 -29.10 -0.07
C GLU A 306 18.54 -27.73 -0.04
N GLU A 307 18.76 -26.93 1.00
CA GLU A 307 18.24 -25.57 1.10
C GLU A 307 18.75 -24.67 -0.03
N VAL A 308 20.02 -24.83 -0.43
CA VAL A 308 20.58 -24.12 -1.59
C VAL A 308 19.86 -24.52 -2.87
N ASN A 309 19.65 -25.81 -3.14
CA ASN A 309 18.92 -26.26 -4.33
C ASN A 309 17.47 -25.74 -4.35
N GLN A 310 16.75 -25.87 -3.25
CA GLN A 310 15.38 -25.36 -3.16
C GLN A 310 15.30 -23.85 -3.38
N SER A 311 16.31 -23.11 -2.91
CA SER A 311 16.41 -21.67 -3.12
C SER A 311 16.77 -21.32 -4.56
N LEU A 312 17.66 -22.09 -5.20
CA LEU A 312 17.95 -21.95 -6.64
C LEU A 312 16.68 -22.17 -7.47
N ASP A 313 15.92 -23.23 -7.19
CA ASP A 313 14.66 -23.52 -7.90
C ASP A 313 13.67 -22.36 -7.75
N ARG A 314 13.49 -21.82 -6.55
CA ARG A 314 12.62 -20.65 -6.32
C ARG A 314 13.11 -19.39 -7.04
N LEU A 315 14.41 -19.13 -7.03
CA LEU A 315 14.98 -17.98 -7.73
C LEU A 315 14.85 -18.13 -9.25
N ASP A 316 14.93 -19.35 -9.79
CA ASP A 316 14.72 -19.64 -11.20
C ASP A 316 13.25 -19.48 -11.60
N ASP A 317 12.32 -19.98 -10.79
CA ASP A 317 10.87 -19.79 -10.96
C ASP A 317 10.49 -18.30 -11.02
N LEU A 318 11.22 -17.46 -10.27
CA LEU A 318 11.07 -16.00 -10.26
C LEU A 318 11.85 -15.30 -11.39
N ASN A 319 12.52 -16.06 -12.25
CA ASN A 319 13.44 -15.60 -13.30
C ASN A 319 14.57 -14.71 -12.78
N LEU A 320 14.92 -14.77 -11.49
CA LEU A 320 15.95 -13.93 -10.91
C LEU A 320 17.35 -14.41 -11.32
N ILE A 321 17.56 -15.71 -11.50
CA ILE A 321 18.86 -16.26 -11.92
C ILE A 321 19.19 -15.91 -13.38
N THR A 322 18.17 -15.83 -14.23
CA THR A 322 18.31 -15.64 -15.68
C THR A 322 18.24 -14.17 -16.11
N MET A 323 17.88 -13.27 -15.19
CA MET A 323 17.76 -11.84 -15.46
C MET A 323 19.13 -11.18 -15.62
N GLU A 324 19.36 -10.42 -16.69
CA GLU A 324 20.60 -9.66 -16.87
C GLU A 324 20.77 -8.63 -15.74
N HIS A 325 21.69 -8.88 -14.81
CA HIS A 325 21.92 -8.06 -13.62
C HIS A 325 22.49 -6.66 -13.91
N SER A 326 22.79 -6.33 -15.16
CA SER A 326 23.26 -5.01 -15.59
C SER A 326 22.24 -3.90 -15.31
N ILE A 327 20.95 -4.24 -15.20
CA ILE A 327 19.83 -3.29 -15.06
C ILE A 327 19.55 -2.91 -13.59
N PHE A 328 19.75 -3.82 -12.63
CA PHE A 328 19.41 -3.57 -11.21
C PHE A 328 20.30 -2.53 -10.52
N PHE A 329 21.53 -2.31 -11.01
CA PHE A 329 22.47 -1.40 -10.37
C PHE A 329 22.51 0.01 -10.96
N GLN A 330 21.85 0.26 -12.09
CA GLN A 330 21.91 1.56 -12.79
C GLN A 330 20.73 2.51 -12.50
N GLY A 331 19.63 2.00 -11.94
CA GLY A 331 18.35 2.73 -11.89
C GLY A 331 18.08 3.64 -10.69
N LEU A 332 18.87 3.59 -9.61
CA LEU A 332 18.59 4.38 -8.39
C LEU A 332 19.44 5.66 -8.27
N ASP A 333 20.58 5.74 -8.96
CA ASP A 333 21.40 6.95 -9.03
C ASP A 333 20.93 7.95 -10.10
N GLN A 334 19.90 7.59 -10.88
CA GLN A 334 19.38 8.40 -12.00
C GLN A 334 17.98 9.00 -11.77
N ILE A 335 17.41 8.90 -10.56
CA ILE A 335 16.26 9.74 -10.23
C ILE A 335 16.74 11.20 -10.28
N PRO A 336 16.12 12.10 -11.07
CA PRO A 336 16.67 13.43 -11.32
C PRO A 336 16.95 14.18 -10.01
N THR A 337 18.21 14.48 -9.75
CA THR A 337 18.69 15.35 -8.65
C THR A 337 18.32 16.82 -8.85
N ASN A 338 17.41 17.11 -9.80
CA ASN A 338 17.03 18.44 -10.24
C ASN A 338 15.94 19.08 -9.36
N LEU A 339 15.39 18.36 -8.38
CA LEU A 339 14.51 18.94 -7.36
C LEU A 339 15.36 19.67 -6.32
N LYS A 340 15.63 20.95 -6.58
CA LYS A 340 16.17 21.88 -5.59
C LYS A 340 15.08 22.20 -4.56
N PHE A 341 15.27 21.73 -3.33
CA PHE A 341 14.50 22.19 -2.19
C PHE A 341 14.78 23.69 -1.96
N ILE A 342 13.73 24.51 -1.98
CA ILE A 342 13.79 25.90 -1.55
C ILE A 342 13.76 25.88 -0.03
N ASN A 343 14.84 26.36 0.59
CA ASN A 343 14.86 26.61 2.03
C ASN A 343 13.92 27.77 2.35
N THR A 344 12.88 27.50 3.13
CA THR A 344 12.20 28.49 3.98
C THR A 344 12.08 27.94 5.38
#